data_AF-A0A6S6PJ69-F1
#
_entry.id   AF-A0A6S6PJ69-F1
#
_cell.length_a   1.000
_cell.length_b   1.000
_cell.length_c   1.000
_cell.angle_alpha   90.00
_cell.angle_beta   90.00
_cell.angle_gamma   90.00
#
_symmetry.space_group_name_H-M   'P 1'
#
loop_
_entity.id
_entity.type
_entity.pdbx_description
1 polymer ?
#
loop_
_entity_poly.entity_id
_entity_poly.type
_entity_poly.pdbx_seq_one_letter_code
_entity_poly.pdbx_strand_id
1 'polypeptide(L)'
;MACMLAEPGRMFRAPMGVRPHLTEVSVDPTSKVQSDVTSKTPSSGPSKPASAQATRVPGRRAIRVTATPGGKSNESDSLAARSVRSKTVTLKNTRKKTTAQQRWLARQLNDPYVAAAHKQGWRSRAAFKLIEIDDRFHLIKPGQRVVDLGAAPGGWTQVAVKRGASHVIGVDLLPVDPVAGAEIIEGDFTDPELPDRLIEMLGGKADLVLSDMAPNTTGHAPTDHMRIIGLAEGALDFAFDVLAEGGGFIAKVFQGGSEKQMLEPMKKLFASVRHVKPPASRKDSSELYVVATGFRSARLAEVRAEQNERR
;
A
#
# COMPACT_ATOMS: atom_id res chain seq x y z
N MET A 1 -16.32 52.99 19.56
CA MET A 1 -17.59 53.53 20.07
C MET A 1 -18.37 52.35 20.61
N ALA A 2 -18.36 52.20 21.95
CA ALA A 2 -19.23 51.40 22.86
C ALA A 2 -19.60 49.93 22.45
N CYS A 3 -19.65 48.93 23.32
CA CYS A 3 -19.62 48.86 24.78
C CYS A 3 -19.48 47.39 25.26
N MET A 4 -18.90 47.22 26.47
CA MET A 4 -19.19 46.24 27.54
C MET A 4 -19.02 44.72 27.30
N LEU A 5 -18.07 44.02 27.96
CA LEU A 5 -17.90 43.64 29.39
C LEU A 5 -18.72 42.41 29.81
N ALA A 6 -18.01 41.30 30.12
CA ALA A 6 -18.35 40.36 31.19
C ALA A 6 -17.11 39.53 31.58
N GLU A 7 -16.81 39.49 32.88
CA GLU A 7 -15.62 38.94 33.55
C GLU A 7 -15.97 37.66 34.38
N PRO A 8 -15.02 37.01 35.10
CA PRO A 8 -14.90 35.55 35.22
C PRO A 8 -15.27 34.91 36.59
N GLY A 9 -15.24 33.56 36.64
CA GLY A 9 -14.65 32.79 37.75
C GLY A 9 -15.57 31.90 38.62
N ARG A 10 -15.18 30.63 38.83
CA ARG A 10 -15.00 30.01 40.17
C ARG A 10 -14.42 28.59 40.12
N MET A 11 -13.33 28.41 40.88
CA MET A 11 -12.83 27.14 41.41
C MET A 11 -13.78 26.57 42.47
N PHE A 12 -13.83 25.24 42.63
CA PHE A 12 -14.00 24.58 43.93
C PHE A 12 -13.26 23.22 43.98
N ARG A 13 -12.66 22.95 45.15
CA ARG A 13 -11.85 21.78 45.54
C ARG A 13 -12.70 20.58 45.99
N ALA A 14 -12.05 19.40 46.00
CA ALA A 14 -12.48 18.05 46.43
C ALA A 14 -12.94 17.89 47.91
N PRO A 15 -13.42 16.70 48.34
CA PRO A 15 -12.49 15.71 48.96
C PRO A 15 -12.82 14.18 48.85
N MET A 16 -11.73 13.38 48.86
CA MET A 16 -11.39 12.13 49.62
C MET A 16 -12.41 11.04 50.06
N GLY A 17 -11.98 9.76 49.89
CA GLY A 17 -12.35 8.55 50.67
C GLY A 17 -13.50 7.71 50.08
N VAL A 18 -13.52 6.37 49.97
CA VAL A 18 -13.00 5.28 50.82
C VAL A 18 -12.99 3.96 49.99
N ARG A 19 -12.02 3.06 50.25
CA ARG A 19 -12.02 1.59 49.98
C ARG A 19 -11.76 0.88 51.33
N PRO A 20 -11.79 -0.46 51.50
CA PRO A 20 -12.40 -1.58 50.74
C PRO A 20 -13.22 -2.53 51.66
N HIS A 21 -13.78 -3.63 51.12
CA HIS A 21 -14.00 -4.85 51.93
C HIS A 21 -13.75 -6.13 51.13
N LEU A 22 -12.86 -6.95 51.69
CA LEU A 22 -12.56 -8.34 51.35
C LEU A 22 -13.71 -9.27 51.73
N THR A 23 -13.80 -10.42 51.05
CA THR A 23 -13.99 -11.72 51.73
C THR A 23 -13.52 -12.86 50.79
N GLU A 24 -12.46 -13.54 51.24
CA GLU A 24 -12.04 -14.88 50.81
C GLU A 24 -12.88 -15.94 51.54
N VAL A 25 -13.14 -17.08 50.90
CA VAL A 25 -13.22 -18.45 51.50
C VAL A 25 -12.96 -19.41 50.31
N SER A 26 -11.93 -20.26 50.17
CA SER A 26 -11.18 -21.21 51.03
C SER A 26 -11.50 -22.68 50.65
N VAL A 27 -10.42 -23.41 50.33
CA VAL A 27 -10.09 -24.85 50.50
C VAL A 27 -10.74 -26.00 49.68
N ASP A 28 -9.88 -26.62 48.85
CA ASP A 28 -9.49 -28.05 48.68
C ASP A 28 -9.93 -29.08 49.78
N PRO A 29 -9.81 -30.44 49.65
CA PRO A 29 -9.00 -31.25 48.71
C PRO A 29 -9.56 -32.63 48.21
N THR A 30 -8.84 -33.25 47.26
CA THR A 30 -8.58 -34.69 46.99
C THR A 30 -9.62 -35.81 47.20
N SER A 31 -9.81 -36.66 46.18
CA SER A 31 -9.78 -38.14 46.35
C SER A 31 -9.42 -38.89 45.06
N LYS A 32 -8.51 -39.88 45.20
CA LYS A 32 -8.19 -40.94 44.22
C LYS A 32 -9.16 -42.11 44.43
N VAL A 33 -9.67 -42.74 43.37
CA VAL A 33 -9.93 -44.20 43.32
C VAL A 33 -9.81 -44.71 41.87
N GLN A 34 -9.09 -45.83 41.70
CA GLN A 34 -8.92 -46.64 40.48
C GLN A 34 -10.13 -47.53 40.21
N SER A 35 -10.40 -47.89 38.94
CA SER A 35 -10.45 -49.30 38.47
C SER A 35 -10.93 -49.43 37.02
N ASP A 36 -10.32 -50.40 36.34
CA ASP A 36 -10.53 -50.84 34.96
C ASP A 36 -11.98 -51.19 34.61
N VAL A 37 -12.42 -50.81 33.40
CA VAL A 37 -13.17 -51.71 32.50
C VAL A 37 -12.82 -51.38 31.04
N THR A 38 -12.31 -52.38 30.34
CA THR A 38 -12.09 -52.41 28.90
C THR A 38 -13.41 -52.42 28.11
N SER A 39 -13.56 -51.53 27.12
CA SER A 39 -14.37 -51.82 25.93
C SER A 39 -13.97 -50.95 24.73
N LYS A 40 -13.72 -51.64 23.61
CA LYS A 40 -13.36 -51.13 22.27
C LYS A 40 -14.39 -50.14 21.71
N THR A 41 -13.91 -49.05 21.10
CA THR A 41 -14.55 -48.40 19.92
C THR A 41 -13.56 -47.47 19.20
N PRO A 42 -13.74 -47.21 17.89
CA PRO A 42 -12.68 -46.87 16.95
C PRO A 42 -12.39 -45.37 16.84
N SER A 43 -11.18 -45.09 16.34
CA SER A 43 -10.63 -43.77 16.04
C SER A 43 -11.45 -42.99 15.02
N SER A 44 -11.91 -41.79 15.40
CA SER A 44 -12.29 -40.72 14.48
C SER A 44 -11.53 -39.46 14.85
N GLY A 45 -10.38 -39.24 14.19
CA GLY A 45 -9.68 -37.96 14.26
C GLY A 45 -10.46 -36.85 13.53
N PRO A 46 -10.34 -35.58 13.95
CA PRO A 46 -11.05 -34.49 13.31
C PRO A 46 -10.54 -34.26 11.89
N SER A 47 -11.49 -34.20 10.96
CA SER A 47 -11.34 -33.89 9.55
C SER A 47 -10.65 -32.54 9.34
N LYS A 48 -9.54 -32.54 8.58
CA LYS A 48 -8.97 -31.33 7.99
C LYS A 48 -10.01 -30.63 7.12
N PRO A 49 -10.20 -29.30 7.21
CA PRO A 49 -11.00 -28.60 6.20
C PRO A 49 -10.28 -28.67 4.86
N ALA A 50 -11.05 -29.01 3.82
CA ALA A 50 -10.58 -29.09 2.45
C ALA A 50 -10.03 -27.73 2.01
N SER A 51 -8.75 -27.69 1.62
CA SER A 51 -8.14 -26.53 0.97
C SER A 51 -8.93 -26.23 -0.30
N ALA A 52 -9.60 -25.08 -0.35
CA ALA A 52 -10.16 -24.54 -1.58
C ALA A 52 -9.01 -24.36 -2.58
N GLN A 53 -8.98 -25.21 -3.61
CA GLN A 53 -8.05 -25.05 -4.72
C GLN A 53 -8.42 -23.77 -5.46
N ALA A 54 -7.60 -22.73 -5.30
CA ALA A 54 -7.68 -21.52 -6.10
C ALA A 54 -7.67 -21.89 -7.60
N THR A 55 -8.70 -21.44 -8.31
CA THR A 55 -8.84 -21.59 -9.76
C THR A 55 -7.66 -20.89 -10.45
N ARG A 56 -6.65 -21.68 -10.83
CA ARG A 56 -5.48 -21.21 -11.58
C ARG A 56 -5.94 -20.60 -12.91
N VAL A 57 -5.60 -19.33 -13.15
CA VAL A 57 -5.71 -18.72 -14.48
C VAL A 57 -4.82 -19.53 -15.45
N PRO A 58 -5.38 -20.14 -16.51
CA PRO A 58 -4.60 -20.96 -17.43
C PRO A 58 -3.46 -20.15 -18.08
N GLY A 59 -2.22 -20.61 -17.93
CA GLY A 59 -1.04 -20.08 -18.65
C GLY A 59 -0.05 -19.24 -17.85
N ARG A 60 -0.32 -18.87 -16.58
CA ARG A 60 0.66 -18.18 -15.74
C ARG A 60 1.38 -19.21 -14.86
N ARG A 61 2.61 -19.61 -15.23
CA ARG A 61 3.49 -20.32 -14.28
C ARG A 61 3.81 -19.34 -13.15
N ALA A 62 3.65 -19.77 -11.90
CA ALA A 62 4.15 -19.03 -10.74
C ALA A 62 5.61 -18.63 -11.02
N ILE A 63 5.93 -17.34 -10.95
CA ILE A 63 7.27 -16.84 -11.25
C ILE A 63 8.19 -17.38 -10.16
N ARG A 64 8.91 -18.47 -10.46
CA ARG A 64 9.82 -19.19 -9.55
C ARG A 64 11.15 -18.46 -9.37
N VAL A 65 11.18 -17.13 -9.45
CA VAL A 65 12.42 -16.36 -9.43
C VAL A 65 12.69 -15.93 -7.99
N THR A 66 13.54 -16.72 -7.33
CA THR A 66 14.13 -16.46 -6.01
C THR A 66 15.29 -15.45 -6.06
N ALA A 67 15.69 -15.01 -7.26
CA ALA A 67 16.76 -14.03 -7.42
C ALA A 67 16.24 -12.59 -7.24
N THR A 68 16.95 -11.79 -6.45
CA THR A 68 16.68 -10.35 -6.28
C THR A 68 16.69 -9.66 -7.65
N PRO A 69 15.63 -8.91 -8.02
CA PRO A 69 15.54 -8.25 -9.31
C PRO A 69 16.47 -7.03 -9.42
N GLY A 70 16.65 -6.54 -10.64
CA GLY A 70 17.48 -5.40 -10.99
C GLY A 70 18.97 -5.72 -11.22
N GLY A 71 19.75 -4.72 -11.60
CA GLY A 71 21.20 -4.80 -11.78
C GLY A 71 21.98 -4.80 -10.46
N LYS A 72 23.31 -4.77 -10.58
CA LYS A 72 24.25 -4.90 -9.45
C LYS A 72 24.22 -3.70 -8.49
N SER A 73 23.80 -2.53 -8.96
CA SER A 73 23.69 -1.29 -8.17
C SER A 73 22.39 -0.55 -8.47
N ASN A 74 21.95 0.32 -7.56
CA ASN A 74 20.78 1.18 -7.80
C ASN A 74 20.95 2.05 -9.05
N GLU A 75 22.15 2.60 -9.28
CA GLU A 75 22.46 3.39 -10.48
C GLU A 75 22.27 2.58 -11.77
N SER A 76 22.61 1.29 -11.74
CA SER A 76 22.42 0.41 -12.90
C SER A 76 20.95 0.21 -13.24
N ASP A 77 20.07 0.20 -12.23
CA ASP A 77 18.62 0.14 -12.43
C ASP A 77 18.09 1.44 -13.04
N SER A 78 18.52 2.59 -12.49
CA SER A 78 18.12 3.93 -12.93
C SER A 78 18.50 4.20 -14.39
N LEU A 79 19.66 3.71 -14.82
CA LEU A 79 20.17 3.92 -16.18
C LEU A 79 19.66 2.87 -17.18
N ALA A 80 19.07 1.78 -16.71
CA ALA A 80 18.80 0.64 -17.56
C ALA A 80 17.89 0.98 -18.74
N ALA A 81 16.78 1.67 -18.53
CA ALA A 81 15.86 2.04 -19.61
C ALA A 81 16.49 3.03 -20.61
N ARG A 82 17.39 3.91 -20.15
CA ARG A 82 18.13 4.86 -21.02
C ARG A 82 19.18 4.14 -21.88
N SER A 83 19.72 3.03 -21.39
CA SER A 83 20.72 2.22 -22.10
C SER A 83 20.12 1.29 -23.17
N VAL A 84 18.80 1.05 -23.14
CA VAL A 84 18.13 0.17 -24.11
C VAL A 84 17.94 0.90 -25.43
N ARG A 85 18.89 0.73 -26.35
CA ARG A 85 18.69 0.99 -27.79
C ARG A 85 17.91 -0.20 -28.38
N SER A 86 16.59 -0.19 -28.27
CA SER A 86 15.76 -1.22 -28.92
C SER A 86 15.46 -0.84 -30.37
N LYS A 87 15.77 -1.74 -31.32
CA LYS A 87 15.23 -1.67 -32.68
C LYS A 87 13.70 -1.76 -32.62
N THR A 88 12.99 -0.91 -33.34
CA THR A 88 11.52 -0.96 -33.41
C THR A 88 11.06 -2.34 -33.89
N VAL A 89 10.23 -3.01 -33.09
CA VAL A 89 9.65 -4.32 -33.40
C VAL A 89 8.25 -4.13 -33.98
N THR A 90 8.04 -4.66 -35.18
CA THR A 90 6.73 -4.69 -35.83
C THR A 90 5.88 -5.84 -35.28
N LEU A 91 4.61 -5.55 -34.98
CA LEU A 91 3.66 -6.56 -34.51
C LEU A 91 3.38 -7.59 -35.61
N LYS A 92 3.62 -8.87 -35.32
CA LYS A 92 3.25 -10.01 -36.20
C LYS A 92 1.82 -10.48 -35.90
N ASN A 93 1.17 -11.11 -36.89
CA ASN A 93 -0.16 -11.71 -36.77
C ASN A 93 -1.26 -10.73 -36.29
N THR A 94 -1.47 -9.66 -37.06
CA THR A 94 -2.44 -8.58 -36.77
C THR A 94 -3.89 -8.95 -37.15
N ARG A 95 -4.08 -9.88 -38.09
CA ARG A 95 -5.40 -10.20 -38.70
C ARG A 95 -6.53 -10.57 -37.73
N LYS A 96 -6.21 -11.10 -36.54
CA LYS A 96 -7.21 -11.50 -35.51
C LYS A 96 -7.38 -10.46 -34.38
N LYS A 97 -6.75 -9.29 -34.47
CA LYS A 97 -6.68 -8.31 -33.37
C LYS A 97 -7.36 -7.00 -33.77
N THR A 98 -8.12 -6.39 -32.86
CA THR A 98 -8.74 -5.08 -33.08
C THR A 98 -7.67 -3.99 -33.19
N THR A 99 -8.02 -2.86 -33.81
CA THR A 99 -7.09 -1.72 -33.96
C THR A 99 -6.56 -1.23 -32.60
N ALA A 100 -7.41 -1.19 -31.57
CA ALA A 100 -7.00 -0.84 -30.22
C ALA A 100 -6.01 -1.86 -29.62
N GLN A 101 -6.26 -3.16 -29.80
CA GLN A 101 -5.35 -4.21 -29.36
C GLN A 101 -4.01 -4.17 -30.10
N GLN A 102 -4.02 -3.91 -31.41
CA GLN A 102 -2.79 -3.78 -32.20
C GLN A 102 -1.95 -2.59 -31.72
N ARG A 103 -2.56 -1.41 -31.51
CA ARG A 103 -1.85 -0.23 -30.98
C ARG A 103 -1.28 -0.50 -29.59
N TRP A 104 -2.05 -1.13 -28.71
CA TRP A 104 -1.58 -1.47 -27.36
C TRP A 104 -0.39 -2.44 -27.41
N LEU A 105 -0.48 -3.53 -28.18
CA LEU A 105 0.61 -4.50 -28.32
C LEU A 105 1.85 -3.88 -28.95
N ALA A 106 1.69 -3.12 -30.03
CA ALA A 106 2.80 -2.42 -30.67
C ALA A 106 3.48 -1.46 -29.69
N ARG A 107 2.70 -0.75 -28.86
CA ARG A 107 3.23 0.13 -27.82
C ARG A 107 4.00 -0.65 -26.76
N GLN A 108 3.48 -1.77 -26.27
CA GLN A 108 4.17 -2.61 -25.27
C GLN A 108 5.48 -3.18 -25.81
N LEU A 109 5.49 -3.68 -27.05
CA LEU A 109 6.68 -4.25 -27.69
C LEU A 109 7.82 -3.24 -27.87
N ASN A 110 7.47 -1.97 -28.04
CA ASN A 110 8.43 -0.89 -28.28
C ASN A 110 8.67 -0.02 -27.04
N ASP A 111 8.25 -0.48 -25.86
CA ASP A 111 8.41 0.24 -24.61
C ASP A 111 9.77 -0.10 -23.96
N PRO A 112 10.72 0.85 -23.87
CA PRO A 112 12.06 0.56 -23.37
C PRO A 112 12.05 0.09 -21.91
N TYR A 113 11.07 0.55 -21.12
CA TYR A 113 10.92 0.13 -19.72
C TYR A 113 10.37 -1.29 -19.59
N VAL A 114 9.59 -1.77 -20.56
CA VAL A 114 9.15 -3.18 -20.58
C VAL A 114 10.34 -4.09 -20.88
N ALA A 115 11.14 -3.74 -21.90
CA ALA A 115 12.35 -4.47 -22.23
C ALA A 115 13.36 -4.46 -21.06
N ALA A 116 13.55 -3.29 -20.43
CA ALA A 116 14.41 -3.14 -19.26
C ALA A 116 13.90 -3.97 -18.07
N ALA A 117 12.59 -4.00 -17.81
CA ALA A 117 12.00 -4.79 -16.74
C ALA A 117 12.29 -6.28 -16.93
N HIS A 118 12.02 -6.80 -18.13
CA HIS A 118 12.32 -8.19 -18.48
C HIS A 118 13.81 -8.51 -18.34
N LYS A 119 14.70 -7.66 -18.85
CA LYS A 119 16.16 -7.87 -18.77
C LYS A 119 16.67 -7.92 -17.33
N GLN A 120 16.06 -7.15 -16.43
CA GLN A 120 16.45 -7.03 -15.03
C GLN A 120 15.61 -7.91 -14.09
N GLY A 121 14.61 -8.63 -14.57
CA GLY A 121 13.75 -9.43 -13.71
C GLY A 121 12.77 -8.62 -12.85
N TRP A 122 12.56 -7.33 -13.14
CA TRP A 122 11.46 -6.57 -12.54
C TRP A 122 10.12 -7.10 -13.06
N ARG A 123 9.14 -7.30 -12.16
CA ARG A 123 7.83 -7.87 -12.52
C ARG A 123 7.00 -6.99 -13.43
N SER A 124 7.26 -5.69 -13.42
CA SER A 124 6.57 -4.75 -14.29
C SER A 124 7.46 -3.56 -14.61
N ARG A 125 7.14 -2.87 -15.71
CA ARG A 125 7.73 -1.56 -16.02
C ARG A 125 7.42 -0.49 -14.96
N ALA A 126 6.42 -0.70 -14.10
CA ALA A 126 6.04 0.27 -13.07
C ALA A 126 7.13 0.42 -12.02
N ALA A 127 7.96 -0.61 -11.81
CA ALA A 127 9.15 -0.55 -10.95
C ALA A 127 10.03 0.67 -11.27
N PHE A 128 10.22 1.01 -12.55
CA PHE A 128 11.02 2.18 -12.95
C PHE A 128 10.41 3.51 -12.53
N LYS A 129 9.09 3.59 -12.38
CA LYS A 129 8.45 4.82 -11.87
C LYS A 129 8.87 5.06 -10.42
N LEU A 130 8.80 4.03 -9.58
CA LEU A 130 9.21 4.15 -8.19
C LEU A 130 10.72 4.34 -8.07
N ILE A 131 11.53 3.62 -8.85
CA ILE A 131 12.99 3.83 -8.91
C ILE A 131 13.32 5.30 -9.21
N GLU A 132 12.72 5.88 -10.25
CA GLU A 132 13.00 7.26 -10.63
C GLU A 132 12.47 8.30 -9.63
N ILE A 133 11.33 8.02 -8.98
CA ILE A 133 10.80 8.87 -7.90
C ILE A 133 11.75 8.78 -6.69
N ASP A 134 12.13 7.58 -6.26
CA ASP A 134 13.03 7.36 -5.14
C ASP A 134 14.42 7.95 -5.39
N ASP A 135 14.99 7.81 -6.59
CA ASP A 135 16.28 8.40 -6.94
C ASP A 135 16.26 9.94 -6.82
N ARG A 136 15.10 10.57 -7.02
CA ARG A 136 14.93 12.02 -6.95
C ARG A 136 14.66 12.53 -5.53
N PHE A 137 13.95 11.75 -4.72
CA PHE A 137 13.46 12.22 -3.41
C PHE A 137 14.01 11.44 -2.22
N HIS A 138 14.76 10.36 -2.45
CA HIS A 138 15.37 9.48 -1.45
C HIS A 138 14.38 9.06 -0.37
N LEU A 139 13.25 8.50 -0.82
CA LEU A 139 12.09 8.21 0.01
C LEU A 139 12.28 6.93 0.81
N ILE A 140 12.89 5.92 0.19
CA ILE A 140 13.10 4.60 0.77
C ILE A 140 14.51 4.55 1.36
N LYS A 141 14.58 4.43 2.68
CA LYS A 141 15.82 4.33 3.45
C LYS A 141 15.96 2.93 4.04
N PRO A 142 17.20 2.43 4.20
CA PRO A 142 17.43 1.15 4.86
C PRO A 142 16.77 1.09 6.24
N GLY A 143 16.10 -0.02 6.54
CA GLY A 143 15.45 -0.26 7.84
C GLY A 143 14.04 0.32 8.00
N GLN A 144 13.47 0.94 6.96
CA GLN A 144 12.10 1.45 7.00
C GLN A 144 11.05 0.36 6.84
N ARG A 145 9.87 0.63 7.42
CA ARG A 145 8.61 -0.09 7.24
C ARG A 145 7.83 0.54 6.08
N VAL A 146 7.48 -0.25 5.08
CA VAL A 146 6.83 0.21 3.85
C VAL A 146 5.55 -0.57 3.58
N VAL A 147 4.48 0.15 3.27
CA VAL A 147 3.22 -0.43 2.76
C VAL A 147 3.09 -0.10 1.27
N ASP A 148 2.77 -1.09 0.46
CA ASP A 148 2.53 -0.96 -0.98
C ASP A 148 1.07 -1.31 -1.32
N LEU A 149 0.24 -0.29 -1.52
CA LEU A 149 -1.17 -0.43 -1.86
C LEU A 149 -1.36 -0.56 -3.37
N GLY A 150 -2.16 -1.53 -3.80
CA GLY A 150 -2.25 -1.90 -5.21
C GLY A 150 -0.98 -2.62 -5.67
N ALA A 151 -0.47 -3.52 -4.84
CA ALA A 151 0.83 -4.14 -5.03
C ALA A 151 0.92 -4.93 -6.34
N ALA A 152 -0.17 -5.44 -6.92
CA ALA A 152 -0.11 -6.30 -8.10
C ALA A 152 0.51 -5.58 -9.31
N PRO A 153 1.50 -6.20 -10.00
CA PRO A 153 1.99 -7.58 -9.85
C PRO A 153 3.18 -7.77 -8.89
N GLY A 154 3.59 -6.74 -8.15
CA GLY A 154 4.66 -6.74 -7.15
C GLY A 154 5.87 -5.90 -7.54
N GLY A 155 5.75 -5.04 -8.55
CA GLY A 155 6.87 -4.26 -9.08
C GLY A 155 7.40 -3.21 -8.12
N TRP A 156 6.51 -2.48 -7.43
CA TRP A 156 6.89 -1.49 -6.43
C TRP A 156 7.36 -2.16 -5.14
N THR A 157 6.69 -3.24 -4.73
CA THR A 157 7.12 -4.10 -3.62
C THR A 157 8.57 -4.58 -3.80
N GLN A 158 8.92 -5.07 -4.99
CA GLN A 158 10.30 -5.48 -5.32
C GLN A 158 11.31 -4.33 -5.17
N VAL A 159 10.93 -3.12 -5.58
CA VAL A 159 11.80 -1.94 -5.45
C VAL A 159 11.99 -1.59 -3.99
N ALA A 160 10.93 -1.56 -3.18
CA ALA A 160 11.03 -1.26 -1.74
C ALA A 160 11.99 -2.20 -1.02
N VAL A 161 11.85 -3.52 -1.25
CA VAL A 161 12.79 -4.53 -0.70
C VAL A 161 14.20 -4.26 -1.19
N LYS A 162 14.40 -4.06 -2.51
CA LYS A 162 15.73 -3.83 -3.07
C LYS A 162 16.41 -2.58 -2.50
N ARG A 163 15.65 -1.53 -2.21
CA ARG A 163 16.14 -0.27 -1.62
C ARG A 163 16.46 -0.38 -0.13
N GLY A 164 16.22 -1.54 0.48
CA GLY A 164 16.68 -1.87 1.83
C GLY A 164 15.62 -1.66 2.92
N ALA A 165 14.35 -1.48 2.56
CA ALA A 165 13.27 -1.54 3.53
C ALA A 165 13.31 -2.88 4.29
N SER A 166 13.19 -2.84 5.62
CA SER A 166 13.30 -4.03 6.47
C SER A 166 11.99 -4.80 6.57
N HIS A 167 10.86 -4.09 6.52
CA HIS A 167 9.52 -4.65 6.56
C HIS A 167 8.71 -4.07 5.42
N VAL A 168 8.32 -4.91 4.46
CA VAL A 168 7.53 -4.50 3.31
C VAL A 168 6.26 -5.35 3.28
N ILE A 169 5.10 -4.70 3.29
CA ILE A 169 3.81 -5.38 3.12
C ILE A 169 3.11 -4.82 1.88
N GLY A 170 2.85 -5.70 0.92
CA GLY A 170 2.03 -5.39 -0.25
C GLY A 170 0.58 -5.80 -0.03
N VAL A 171 -0.37 -4.93 -0.38
CA VAL A 171 -1.81 -5.21 -0.33
C VAL A 171 -2.40 -5.04 -1.72
N ASP A 172 -3.14 -6.03 -2.18
CA ASP A 172 -3.89 -5.95 -3.44
C ASP A 172 -5.16 -6.81 -3.41
N LEU A 173 -6.19 -6.41 -4.16
CA LEU A 173 -7.39 -7.23 -4.36
C LEU A 173 -7.10 -8.49 -5.19
N LEU A 174 -6.05 -8.45 -6.02
CA LEU A 174 -5.65 -9.54 -6.90
C LEU A 174 -4.54 -10.37 -6.26
N PRO A 175 -4.49 -11.69 -6.56
CA PRO A 175 -3.37 -12.52 -6.15
C PRO A 175 -2.04 -12.00 -6.70
N VAL A 176 -1.07 -11.79 -5.81
CA VAL A 176 0.31 -11.40 -6.15
C VAL A 176 1.25 -12.57 -5.86
N ASP A 177 2.10 -12.91 -6.83
CA ASP A 177 3.13 -13.95 -6.61
C ASP A 177 4.04 -13.54 -5.43
N PRO A 178 4.50 -14.46 -4.55
CA PRO A 178 5.31 -14.09 -3.39
C PRO A 178 6.56 -13.29 -3.75
N VAL A 179 6.80 -12.17 -3.08
CA VAL A 179 8.01 -11.34 -3.25
C VAL A 179 8.96 -11.65 -2.10
N ALA A 180 10.16 -12.16 -2.39
CA ALA A 180 11.15 -12.43 -1.34
C ALA A 180 11.49 -11.14 -0.57
N GLY A 181 11.46 -11.19 0.76
CA GLY A 181 11.68 -10.02 1.62
C GLY A 181 10.45 -9.15 1.85
N ALA A 182 9.27 -9.54 1.36
CA ALA A 182 8.01 -8.85 1.61
C ALA A 182 6.90 -9.85 1.96
N GLU A 183 5.92 -9.38 2.72
CA GLU A 183 4.65 -10.06 2.95
C GLU A 183 3.60 -9.54 1.98
N ILE A 184 2.71 -10.42 1.53
CA ILE A 184 1.67 -10.10 0.56
C ILE A 184 0.33 -10.46 1.17
N ILE A 185 -0.58 -9.49 1.19
CA ILE A 185 -1.97 -9.64 1.61
C ILE A 185 -2.85 -9.49 0.38
N GLU A 186 -3.62 -10.54 0.09
CA GLU A 186 -4.75 -10.43 -0.81
C GLU A 186 -5.93 -9.87 0.01
N GLY A 187 -6.33 -8.62 -0.28
CA GLY A 187 -7.31 -7.91 0.53
C GLY A 187 -7.68 -6.53 -0.03
N ASP A 188 -8.78 -6.00 0.48
CA ASP A 188 -9.25 -4.65 0.16
C ASP A 188 -8.62 -3.66 1.14
N PHE A 189 -8.01 -2.58 0.62
CA PHE A 189 -7.42 -1.56 1.48
C PHE A 189 -8.48 -0.72 2.23
N THR A 190 -9.75 -0.81 1.83
CA THR A 190 -10.88 -0.15 2.49
C THR A 190 -11.46 -0.96 3.66
N ASP A 191 -10.90 -2.15 3.92
CA ASP A 191 -11.25 -2.96 5.10
C ASP A 191 -10.86 -2.20 6.40
N PRO A 192 -11.82 -1.93 7.30
CA PRO A 192 -11.55 -1.19 8.54
C PRO A 192 -10.60 -1.91 9.51
N GLU A 193 -10.42 -3.22 9.39
CA GLU A 193 -9.50 -3.99 10.24
C GLU A 193 -8.07 -4.02 9.69
N LEU A 194 -7.88 -3.68 8.41
CA LEU A 194 -6.58 -3.76 7.75
C LEU A 194 -5.52 -2.81 8.35
N PRO A 195 -5.82 -1.54 8.71
CA PRO A 195 -4.82 -0.65 9.30
C PRO A 195 -4.17 -1.23 10.56
N ASP A 196 -4.96 -1.72 11.51
CA ASP A 196 -4.47 -2.27 12.77
C ASP A 196 -3.67 -3.54 12.53
N ARG A 197 -4.17 -4.42 11.65
CA ARG A 197 -3.46 -5.63 11.23
C ARG A 197 -2.10 -5.31 10.60
N LEU A 198 -2.02 -4.30 9.73
CA LEU A 198 -0.75 -3.90 9.12
C LEU A 198 0.22 -3.35 10.16
N ILE A 199 -0.25 -2.52 11.09
CA ILE A 199 0.59 -1.96 12.16
C ILE A 199 1.17 -3.09 13.02
N GLU A 200 0.37 -4.11 13.34
CA GLU A 200 0.84 -5.29 14.08
C GLU A 200 1.89 -6.07 13.29
N MET A 201 1.62 -6.40 12.02
CA MET A 201 2.54 -7.14 11.16
C MET A 201 3.86 -6.39 10.92
N LEU A 202 3.82 -5.06 10.81
CA LEU A 202 5.01 -4.21 10.67
C LEU A 202 5.80 -4.03 11.98
N GLY A 203 5.24 -4.42 13.14
CA GLY A 203 5.81 -4.09 14.45
C GLY A 203 5.73 -2.58 14.78
N GLY A 204 4.78 -1.87 14.19
CA GLY A 204 4.52 -0.45 14.39
C GLY A 204 4.09 0.29 13.12
N LYS A 205 3.88 1.59 13.23
CA LYS A 205 3.41 2.44 12.11
C LYS A 205 4.39 2.47 10.92
N ALA A 206 3.88 2.57 9.70
CA ALA A 206 4.66 2.62 8.48
C ALA A 206 5.45 3.93 8.34
N ASP A 207 6.68 3.86 7.81
CA ASP A 207 7.49 5.03 7.51
C ASP A 207 7.18 5.58 6.11
N LEU A 208 6.66 4.73 5.22
CA LEU A 208 6.25 5.09 3.86
C LEU A 208 5.05 4.27 3.40
N VAL A 209 4.05 4.94 2.84
CA VAL A 209 2.91 4.31 2.14
C VAL A 209 3.00 4.65 0.65
N LEU A 210 2.94 3.63 -0.18
CA LEU A 210 3.03 3.69 -1.63
C LEU A 210 1.70 3.29 -2.26
N SER A 211 1.32 3.93 -3.37
CA SER A 211 0.15 3.55 -4.16
C SER A 211 0.35 3.84 -5.65
N ASP A 212 0.42 2.78 -6.47
CA ASP A 212 0.34 2.86 -7.95
C ASP A 212 -1.04 2.41 -8.48
N MET A 213 -2.05 2.41 -7.60
CA MET A 213 -3.41 1.98 -7.94
C MET A 213 -3.99 2.81 -9.09
N ALA A 214 -4.73 2.13 -9.96
CA ALA A 214 -5.53 2.77 -10.98
C ALA A 214 -6.80 1.95 -11.25
N PRO A 215 -7.98 2.59 -11.34
CA PRO A 215 -9.20 1.90 -11.71
C PRO A 215 -9.15 1.46 -13.19
N ASN A 216 -9.97 0.47 -13.54
CA ASN A 216 -10.21 0.13 -14.94
C ASN A 216 -10.78 1.35 -15.67
N THR A 217 -10.13 1.74 -16.78
CA THR A 217 -10.56 2.88 -17.59
C THR A 217 -11.87 2.56 -18.30
N THR A 218 -12.84 3.43 -18.17
CA THR A 218 -14.12 3.39 -18.90
C THR A 218 -13.99 3.96 -20.31
N GLY A 219 -12.95 4.76 -20.55
CA GLY A 219 -12.79 5.53 -21.79
C GLY A 219 -13.48 6.90 -21.75
N HIS A 220 -14.23 7.19 -20.68
CA HIS A 220 -14.80 8.51 -20.44
C HIS A 220 -13.89 9.30 -19.49
N ALA A 221 -13.11 10.23 -20.05
CA ALA A 221 -12.03 10.92 -19.33
C ALA A 221 -12.47 11.59 -18.01
N PRO A 222 -13.62 12.31 -17.93
CA PRO A 222 -14.07 12.88 -16.66
C PRO A 222 -14.37 11.82 -15.59
N THR A 223 -15.01 10.71 -15.96
CA THR A 223 -15.30 9.61 -15.02
C THR A 223 -14.03 8.92 -14.58
N ASP A 224 -13.10 8.66 -15.51
CA ASP A 224 -11.82 8.04 -15.19
C ASP A 224 -10.98 8.93 -14.27
N HIS A 225 -11.06 10.26 -14.43
CA HIS A 225 -10.43 11.23 -13.52
C HIS A 225 -11.04 11.17 -12.11
N MET A 226 -12.37 11.22 -11.98
CA MET A 226 -13.03 11.13 -10.66
C MET A 226 -12.70 9.82 -9.94
N ARG A 227 -12.67 8.69 -10.66
CA ARG A 227 -12.39 7.38 -10.07
C ARG A 227 -10.96 7.27 -9.54
N ILE A 228 -9.96 7.77 -10.26
CA ILE A 228 -8.58 7.70 -9.78
C ILE A 228 -8.33 8.66 -8.62
N ILE A 229 -8.97 9.84 -8.62
CA ILE A 229 -8.86 10.78 -7.49
C ILE A 229 -9.50 10.18 -6.24
N GLY A 230 -10.71 9.63 -6.33
CA GLY A 230 -11.35 8.96 -5.18
C GLY A 230 -10.53 7.78 -4.65
N LEU A 231 -9.86 7.03 -5.53
CA LEU A 231 -8.96 5.94 -5.14
C LEU A 231 -7.70 6.45 -4.42
N ALA A 232 -7.14 7.56 -4.89
CA ALA A 232 -5.99 8.21 -4.25
C ALA A 232 -6.36 8.85 -2.90
N GLU A 233 -7.56 9.44 -2.79
CA GLU A 233 -8.12 9.97 -1.54
C GLU A 233 -8.33 8.86 -0.51
N GLY A 234 -8.89 7.72 -0.90
CA GLY A 234 -9.02 6.55 -0.02
C GLY A 234 -7.65 6.04 0.45
N ALA A 235 -6.66 5.97 -0.45
CA ALA A 235 -5.29 5.58 -0.08
C ALA A 235 -4.63 6.59 0.87
N LEU A 236 -4.95 7.88 0.75
CA LEU A 236 -4.45 8.92 1.64
C LEU A 236 -5.08 8.83 3.03
N ASP A 237 -6.39 8.59 3.12
CA ASP A 237 -7.06 8.41 4.41
C ASP A 237 -6.52 7.17 5.14
N PHE A 238 -6.36 6.06 4.42
CA PHE A 238 -5.66 4.87 4.92
C PHE A 238 -4.26 5.20 5.45
N ALA A 239 -3.50 6.00 4.69
CA ALA A 239 -2.16 6.41 5.09
C ALA A 239 -2.14 7.19 6.41
N PHE A 240 -3.17 8.00 6.72
CA PHE A 240 -3.24 8.72 7.98
C PHE A 240 -3.34 7.81 9.20
N ASP A 241 -3.97 6.65 9.06
CA ASP A 241 -4.12 5.69 10.15
C ASP A 241 -2.83 4.89 10.37
N VAL A 242 -2.10 4.56 9.30
CA VAL A 242 -0.91 3.69 9.39
C VAL A 242 0.43 4.43 9.45
N LEU A 243 0.53 5.70 9.04
CA LEU A 243 1.81 6.42 8.97
C LEU A 243 2.35 6.85 10.34
N ALA A 244 3.66 6.68 10.51
CA ALA A 244 4.44 7.22 11.61
C ALA A 244 4.69 8.73 11.43
N GLU A 245 4.94 9.43 12.54
CA GLU A 245 5.40 10.83 12.50
C GLU A 245 6.65 10.95 11.62
N GLY A 246 6.68 11.98 10.76
CA GLY A 246 7.73 12.18 9.78
C GLY A 246 7.62 11.32 8.52
N GLY A 247 6.66 10.39 8.45
CA GLY A 247 6.50 9.45 7.34
C GLY A 247 6.17 10.09 5.97
N GLY A 248 6.22 9.26 4.93
CA GLY A 248 5.97 9.65 3.55
C GLY A 248 4.77 8.96 2.91
N PHE A 249 4.21 9.59 1.88
CA PHE A 249 3.12 9.05 1.07
C PHE A 249 3.36 9.32 -0.41
N ILE A 250 3.15 8.30 -1.25
CA ILE A 250 3.17 8.44 -2.70
C ILE A 250 1.87 7.86 -3.26
N ALA A 251 1.18 8.61 -4.11
CA ALA A 251 0.02 8.09 -4.83
C ALA A 251 -0.01 8.55 -6.28
N LYS A 252 -0.45 7.65 -7.16
CA LYS A 252 -0.79 7.97 -8.53
C LYS A 252 -2.05 8.83 -8.58
N VAL A 253 -2.00 9.89 -9.38
CA VAL A 253 -3.13 10.78 -9.69
C VAL A 253 -3.17 11.07 -11.20
N PHE A 254 -4.29 11.58 -11.70
CA PHE A 254 -4.34 12.13 -13.06
C PHE A 254 -4.36 13.65 -13.00
N GLN A 255 -3.68 14.29 -13.95
CA GLN A 255 -3.76 15.73 -14.14
C GLN A 255 -5.21 16.13 -14.46
N GLY A 256 -5.85 16.99 -13.66
CA GLY A 256 -7.22 17.42 -13.96
C GLY A 256 -7.94 18.34 -12.97
N GLY A 257 -7.29 18.80 -11.89
CA GLY A 257 -7.82 19.89 -11.06
C GLY A 257 -8.82 19.47 -9.97
N SER A 258 -9.32 18.22 -9.97
CA SER A 258 -10.13 17.67 -8.87
C SER A 258 -9.30 17.25 -7.65
N GLU A 259 -7.97 17.32 -7.74
CA GLU A 259 -7.03 17.02 -6.64
C GLU A 259 -7.06 18.01 -5.46
N LYS A 260 -7.82 19.11 -5.54
CA LYS A 260 -7.82 20.15 -4.49
C LYS A 260 -8.26 19.59 -3.13
N GLN A 261 -9.30 18.75 -3.10
CA GLN A 261 -9.84 18.16 -1.87
C GLN A 261 -8.82 17.23 -1.20
N MET A 262 -8.04 16.50 -2.00
CA MET A 262 -6.91 15.70 -1.55
C MET A 262 -5.72 16.57 -1.08
N LEU A 263 -5.37 17.62 -1.81
CA LEU A 263 -4.18 18.43 -1.53
C LEU A 263 -4.30 19.33 -0.30
N GLU A 264 -5.50 19.82 0.04
CA GLU A 264 -5.74 20.66 1.21
C GLU A 264 -5.29 19.99 2.53
N PRO A 265 -5.77 18.79 2.90
CA PRO A 265 -5.31 18.10 4.10
C PRO A 265 -3.83 17.74 3.99
N MET A 266 -3.33 17.34 2.80
CA MET A 266 -1.91 17.02 2.63
C MET A 266 -0.99 18.20 2.95
N LYS A 267 -1.34 19.42 2.54
CA LYS A 267 -0.55 20.62 2.85
C LYS A 267 -0.51 20.93 4.36
N LYS A 268 -1.58 20.58 5.09
CA LYS A 268 -1.63 20.73 6.55
C LYS A 268 -0.91 19.61 7.29
N LEU A 269 -0.94 18.39 6.75
CA LEU A 269 -0.44 17.18 7.39
C LEU A 269 0.96 16.74 6.96
N PHE A 270 1.54 17.29 5.89
CA PHE A 270 2.90 16.96 5.46
C PHE A 270 3.80 18.20 5.34
N ALA A 271 5.10 18.04 5.63
CA ALA A 271 6.11 19.08 5.47
C ALA A 271 6.33 19.51 4.02
N SER A 272 6.25 18.58 3.07
CA SER A 272 6.34 18.87 1.64
C SER A 272 5.33 18.04 0.87
N VAL A 273 4.75 18.63 -0.18
CA VAL A 273 3.85 17.98 -1.13
C VAL A 273 4.26 18.41 -2.54
N ARG A 274 4.55 17.47 -3.43
CA ARG A 274 5.08 17.72 -4.77
C ARG A 274 4.39 16.84 -5.81
N HIS A 275 4.09 17.40 -6.98
CA HIS A 275 3.68 16.60 -8.14
C HIS A 275 4.89 16.18 -8.97
N VAL A 276 4.87 14.95 -9.48
CA VAL A 276 5.98 14.33 -10.18
C VAL A 276 5.46 13.54 -11.38
N LYS A 277 6.04 13.79 -12.56
CA LYS A 277 5.90 12.91 -13.72
C LYS A 277 7.22 12.16 -13.92
N PRO A 278 7.33 10.88 -13.53
CA PRO A 278 8.57 10.12 -13.74
C PRO A 278 8.83 9.94 -15.24
N PRO A 279 10.08 9.94 -15.72
CA PRO A 279 10.41 9.60 -17.12
C PRO A 279 9.86 8.24 -17.60
N ALA A 280 9.64 7.29 -16.70
CA ALA A 280 8.99 6.01 -16.93
C ALA A 280 7.48 6.11 -17.11
N SER A 281 6.87 7.28 -16.89
CA SER A 281 5.51 7.57 -17.32
C SER A 281 5.46 7.81 -18.82
N ARG A 282 4.41 7.32 -19.49
CA ARG A 282 4.25 7.57 -20.92
C ARG A 282 3.91 9.03 -21.19
N LYS A 283 4.47 9.60 -22.27
CA LYS A 283 4.23 11.00 -22.67
C LYS A 283 2.75 11.29 -22.97
N ASP A 284 2.03 10.31 -23.53
CA ASP A 284 0.60 10.39 -23.86
C ASP A 284 -0.31 10.05 -22.66
N SER A 285 0.25 9.74 -21.49
CA SER A 285 -0.53 9.50 -20.27
C SER A 285 -0.73 10.79 -19.48
N SER A 286 -1.93 10.99 -18.95
CA SER A 286 -2.25 12.01 -17.95
C SER A 286 -1.78 11.66 -16.53
N GLU A 287 -1.09 10.52 -16.35
CA GLU A 287 -0.61 10.11 -15.02
C GLU A 287 0.49 11.04 -14.48
N LEU A 288 0.33 11.34 -13.20
CA LEU A 288 1.25 12.03 -12.31
C LEU A 288 1.29 11.28 -10.97
N TYR A 289 2.24 11.63 -10.12
CA TYR A 289 2.31 11.16 -8.75
C TYR A 289 2.36 12.35 -7.82
N VAL A 290 1.62 12.28 -6.73
CA VAL A 290 1.83 13.15 -5.57
C VAL A 290 2.83 12.47 -4.65
N VAL A 291 3.85 13.22 -4.23
CA VAL A 291 4.87 12.79 -3.27
C VAL A 291 4.78 13.73 -2.08
N ALA A 292 4.44 13.18 -0.92
CA ALA A 292 4.33 13.91 0.33
C ALA A 292 5.28 13.34 1.38
N THR A 293 5.92 14.20 2.16
CA THR A 293 6.94 13.80 3.15
C THR A 293 6.84 14.62 4.42
N GLY A 294 7.20 14.03 5.55
CA GLY A 294 7.18 14.69 6.85
C GLY A 294 5.76 14.77 7.40
N PHE A 295 5.10 13.62 7.51
CA PHE A 295 3.77 13.51 8.11
C PHE A 295 3.74 14.08 9.54
N ARG A 296 2.68 14.82 9.88
CA ARG A 296 2.46 15.48 11.17
C ARG A 296 1.23 14.90 11.86
N SER A 297 1.40 13.78 12.54
CA SER A 297 0.31 13.07 13.22
C SER A 297 -0.36 13.92 14.30
N ALA A 298 0.40 14.82 14.94
CA ALA A 298 -0.14 15.75 15.96
C ALA A 298 -1.25 16.68 15.43
N ARG A 299 -1.30 16.92 14.11
CA ARG A 299 -2.32 17.77 13.48
C ARG A 299 -3.49 16.98 12.89
N LEU A 300 -3.45 15.65 12.94
CA LEU A 300 -4.44 14.81 12.28
C LEU A 300 -5.85 15.00 12.85
N ALA A 301 -5.98 15.04 14.18
CA ALA A 301 -7.28 15.22 14.85
C ALA A 301 -7.92 16.57 14.50
N GLU A 302 -7.12 17.65 14.49
CA GLU A 302 -7.55 19.00 14.07
C GLU A 302 -8.09 18.97 12.63
N VAL A 303 -7.31 18.42 11.69
CA VAL A 303 -7.70 18.38 10.27
C VAL A 303 -8.92 17.50 10.01
N ARG A 304 -9.05 16.35 10.69
CA ARG A 304 -10.24 15.49 10.58
C ARG A 304 -11.49 16.19 11.10
N ALA A 305 -11.40 16.94 12.21
CA ALA A 305 -12.52 17.72 12.72
C ALA A 305 -13.00 18.78 11.71
N GLU A 306 -12.07 19.57 11.15
CA GLU A 306 -12.40 20.56 10.11
C GLU A 306 -13.04 19.93 8.86
N GLN A 307 -12.64 18.71 8.48
CA GLN A 307 -13.22 18.03 7.33
C GLN A 307 -14.65 17.54 7.60
N ASN A 308 -14.93 17.07 8.81
CA ASN A 308 -16.27 16.64 9.20
C ASN A 308 -17.25 17.82 9.26
N GLU A 309 -16.81 19.01 9.65
CA GLU A 309 -17.65 20.22 9.66
C GLU A 309 -18.00 20.74 8.26
N ARG A 310 -17.23 20.36 7.23
CA ARG A 310 -17.44 20.77 5.83
C ARG A 310 -18.36 19.83 5.04
N ARG A 311 -18.65 18.64 5.57
CA ARG A 311 -19.50 17.62 4.96
C ARG A 311 -20.94 17.75 5.45
#